data_AF-A0A3B5Y8C2-F1
#
_entry.id   AF-A0A3B5Y8C2-F1
#
_cell.length_a   1.000
_cell.length_b   1.000
_cell.length_c   1.000
_cell.angle_alpha   90.00
_cell.angle_beta   90.00
_cell.angle_gamma   90.00
#
_symmetry.space_group_name_H-M   'P 1'
#
loop_
_entity.id
_entity.type
_entity.pdbx_description
1 polymer ?
#
loop_
_entity_poly.entity_id
_entity_poly.type
_entity_poly.pdbx_seq_one_letter_code
_entity_poly.pdbx_strand_id
1 'polypeptide(L)'
;MSSFHSLCYINLGSLVLAFCYTILVSGACIRVGMMSNAPVKDYLLIPSKSGKMYAAFLSISILATVFGNGILPEIQATLAPPVAGKMVKGLVLCYTMVFFTFYLAAISGYWAFSNTV
;
A
#
# COMPACT_ATOMS: atom_id res chain seq x y z
N MET A 1 12.92 -11.66 27.32
CA MET A 1 11.96 -12.43 26.49
C MET A 1 10.89 -11.47 26.01
N SER A 2 10.91 -11.11 24.73
CA SER A 2 9.78 -10.42 24.09
C SER A 2 8.63 -11.42 23.98
N SER A 3 7.55 -11.19 24.73
CA SER A 3 6.35 -12.02 24.70
C SER A 3 5.61 -11.83 23.36
N PHE A 4 4.99 -12.89 22.83
CA PHE A 4 4.10 -12.85 21.65
C PHE A 4 3.04 -11.74 21.75
N HIS A 5 2.61 -11.42 22.98
CA HIS A 5 1.66 -10.36 23.25
C HIS A 5 2.21 -8.97 22.87
N SER A 6 3.50 -8.72 23.13
CA SER A 6 4.19 -7.45 22.77
C SER A 6 4.29 -7.28 21.25
N LEU A 7 4.52 -8.38 20.52
CA LEU A 7 4.62 -8.36 19.05
C LEU A 7 3.30 -7.96 18.39
N CYS A 8 2.17 -8.39 18.96
CA CYS A 8 0.84 -8.02 18.48
C CYS A 8 0.58 -6.51 18.61
N TYR A 9 0.93 -5.91 19.76
CA TYR A 9 0.77 -4.46 19.96
C TYR A 9 1.69 -3.63 19.08
N ILE A 10 2.94 -4.08 18.87
CA ILE A 10 3.87 -3.41 17.96
C ILE A 10 3.34 -3.48 16.52
N ASN A 11 2.86 -4.64 16.07
CA ASN A 11 2.31 -4.79 14.72
C ASN A 11 1.04 -3.96 14.53
N LEU A 12 0.16 -3.91 15.54
CA LEU A 12 -1.03 -3.06 15.53
C LEU A 12 -0.66 -1.57 15.48
N GLY A 13 0.32 -1.14 16.28
CA GLY A 13 0.82 0.23 16.27
C GLY A 13 1.41 0.62 14.92
N SER A 14 2.22 -0.26 14.32
CA SER A 14 2.78 -0.07 12.97
C SER A 14 1.70 0.04 11.90
N LEU A 15 0.65 -0.79 11.99
CA LEU A 15 -0.49 -0.74 11.07
C LEU A 15 -1.21 0.61 11.15
N VAL A 16 -1.51 1.09 12.36
CA VAL A 16 -2.18 2.38 12.58
C VAL A 16 -1.30 3.53 12.07
N LEU A 17 0.01 3.50 12.36
CA LEU A 17 0.94 4.53 11.92
C LEU A 17 1.04 4.58 10.39
N ALA A 18 1.15 3.42 9.74
CA ALA A 18 1.16 3.32 8.27
C ALA A 18 -0.12 3.87 7.65
N PHE A 19 -1.29 3.52 8.22
CA PHE A 19 -2.58 4.03 7.75
C PHE A 19 -2.70 5.55 7.90
N CYS A 20 -2.33 6.10 9.06
CA CYS A 20 -2.30 7.54 9.30
C CYS A 20 -1.35 8.25 8.35
N TYR A 21 -0.15 7.71 8.13
CA TYR A 21 0.81 8.25 7.17
C TYR A 21 0.21 8.31 5.76
N THR A 22 -0.42 7.24 5.30
CA THR A 22 -1.10 7.22 3.99
C THR A 22 -2.17 8.30 3.87
N ILE A 23 -3.00 8.50 4.91
CA ILE A 23 -4.03 9.55 4.92
C ILE A 23 -3.38 10.94 4.83
N LEU A 24 -2.35 11.20 5.62
CA LEU A 24 -1.65 12.48 5.64
C LEU A 24 -1.00 12.78 4.28
N VAL A 25 -0.31 11.81 3.69
CA VAL A 25 0.29 11.94 2.36
C VAL A 25 -0.78 12.20 1.31
N SER A 26 -1.85 11.41 1.31
CA SER A 26 -2.95 11.58 0.34
C SER A 26 -3.61 12.95 0.48
N GLY A 27 -3.82 13.41 1.72
CA GLY A 27 -4.31 14.75 2.02
C GLY A 27 -3.37 15.85 1.52
N ALA A 28 -2.05 15.69 1.72
CA ALA A 28 -1.05 16.61 1.21
C ALA A 28 -1.04 16.66 -0.33
N CYS A 29 -1.11 15.50 -1.01
CA CYS A 29 -1.24 15.42 -2.46
C CYS A 29 -2.48 16.17 -2.96
N ILE A 30 -3.64 15.93 -2.32
CA ILE A 30 -4.89 16.62 -2.67
C ILE A 30 -4.75 18.13 -2.47
N ARG A 31 -4.16 18.57 -1.36
CA ARG A 31 -3.93 20.00 -1.07
C ARG A 31 -3.06 20.64 -2.16
N VAL A 32 -1.93 20.05 -2.49
CA VAL A 32 -1.02 20.55 -3.54
C VAL A 32 -1.71 20.57 -4.91
N GLY A 33 -2.43 19.50 -5.27
CA GLY A 33 -3.12 19.38 -6.55
C GLY A 33 -4.30 20.35 -6.73
N MET A 34 -4.80 20.99 -5.66
CA MET A 34 -5.85 22.01 -5.67
C MET A 34 -5.32 23.46 -5.55
N MET A 35 -4.02 23.66 -5.33
CA MET A 35 -3.47 25.02 -5.22
C MET A 35 -3.54 25.75 -6.57
N SER A 36 -3.68 27.09 -6.54
CA SER A 36 -3.71 27.91 -7.75
C SER A 36 -2.41 27.83 -8.57
N ASN A 37 -1.31 27.44 -7.94
CA ASN A 37 0.01 27.20 -8.55
C ASN A 37 0.33 25.70 -8.59
N ALA A 38 -0.67 24.85 -8.80
CA ALA A 38 -0.48 23.40 -8.85
C ALA A 38 0.53 23.01 -9.95
N PRO A 39 1.26 21.89 -9.77
CA PRO A 39 2.13 21.34 -10.81
C PRO A 39 1.37 21.12 -12.11
N VAL A 40 2.07 21.28 -13.25
CA VAL A 40 1.49 20.97 -14.57
C VAL A 40 1.20 19.48 -14.63
N LYS A 41 -0.06 19.12 -14.83
CA LYS A 41 -0.52 17.72 -14.87
C LYS A 41 -0.43 17.19 -16.29
N ASP A 42 0.66 16.48 -16.60
CA ASP A 42 0.81 15.77 -17.87
C ASP A 42 0.57 14.26 -17.71
N TYR A 43 -0.59 13.78 -18.15
CA TYR A 43 -1.00 12.37 -18.06
C TYR A 43 -0.61 11.56 -19.31
N LEU A 44 0.19 12.14 -20.22
CA LEU A 44 0.64 11.42 -21.40
C LEU A 44 1.51 10.23 -21.02
N LEU A 45 1.21 9.11 -21.65
CA LEU A 45 1.99 7.89 -21.50
C LEU A 45 3.39 8.08 -22.09
N ILE A 46 4.38 7.42 -21.48
CA ILE A 46 5.76 7.41 -21.95
C ILE A 46 5.78 7.04 -23.45
N PRO A 47 6.29 7.91 -24.34
CA PRO A 47 6.17 7.69 -25.78
C PRO A 47 7.01 6.49 -26.25
N SER A 48 8.12 6.18 -25.57
CA SER A 48 9.01 5.08 -25.92
C SER A 48 8.46 3.69 -25.55
N LYS A 49 8.63 2.72 -26.45
CA LYS A 49 8.21 1.32 -26.23
C LYS A 49 8.96 0.66 -25.06
N SER A 50 10.27 0.92 -24.95
CA SER A 50 11.11 0.41 -23.87
C SER A 50 10.74 1.01 -22.51
N GLY A 51 10.43 2.31 -22.45
CA GLY A 51 10.01 2.98 -21.22
C GLY A 51 8.69 2.42 -20.69
N LYS A 52 7.72 2.16 -21.57
CA LYS A 52 6.46 1.48 -21.21
C LYS A 52 6.70 0.08 -20.63
N MET A 53 7.60 -0.71 -21.23
CA MET A 53 7.92 -2.04 -20.71
C MET A 53 8.58 -1.98 -19.34
N TYR A 54 9.54 -1.07 -19.15
CA TYR A 54 10.20 -0.88 -17.86
C TYR A 54 9.21 -0.47 -16.78
N ALA A 55 8.33 0.50 -17.07
CA ALA A 55 7.27 0.92 -16.15
C ALA A 55 6.34 -0.25 -15.78
N ALA A 56 5.95 -1.08 -16.76
CA ALA A 56 5.11 -2.25 -16.50
C ALA A 56 5.79 -3.27 -15.57
N PHE A 57 7.07 -3.60 -15.82
CA PHE A 57 7.83 -4.51 -14.93
C PHE A 57 8.00 -3.93 -13.53
N LEU A 58 8.26 -2.63 -13.42
CA LEU A 58 8.35 -1.95 -12.13
C LEU A 58 7.02 -2.01 -11.37
N SER A 59 5.90 -1.75 -12.04
CA SER A 59 4.57 -1.86 -11.45
C SER A 59 4.27 -3.29 -10.98
N ILE A 60 4.60 -4.31 -11.77
CA ILE A 60 4.44 -5.72 -11.37
C ILE A 60 5.29 -6.04 -10.14
N SER A 61 6.54 -5.57 -10.11
CA SER A 61 7.46 -5.77 -8.99
C SER A 61 6.89 -5.18 -7.69
N ILE A 62 6.41 -3.93 -7.74
CA ILE A 62 5.80 -3.26 -6.59
C ILE A 62 4.55 -4.03 -6.12
N LEU A 63 3.66 -4.43 -7.03
CA LEU A 63 2.47 -5.21 -6.68
C LEU A 63 2.83 -6.57 -6.06
N ALA A 64 3.84 -7.27 -6.60
CA ALA A 64 4.30 -8.54 -6.07
C ALA A 64 4.89 -8.39 -4.66
N THR A 65 5.63 -7.30 -4.39
CA THR A 65 6.13 -6.99 -3.04
C THR A 65 5.00 -6.68 -2.06
N VAL A 66 4.01 -5.88 -2.47
CA VAL A 66 2.91 -5.41 -1.62
C VAL A 66 1.93 -6.54 -1.28
N PHE A 67 1.62 -7.43 -2.23
CA PHE A 67 0.69 -8.56 -2.04
C PHE A 67 1.39 -9.90 -1.75
N GLY A 68 2.67 -9.87 -1.40
CA GLY A 68 3.46 -11.07 -1.10
C GLY A 68 2.85 -11.91 0.03
N ASN A 69 3.01 -13.23 -0.05
CA ASN A 69 2.46 -14.19 0.92
C ASN A 69 3.39 -14.42 2.14
N GLY A 70 4.37 -13.54 2.39
CA GLY A 70 5.37 -13.73 3.45
C GLY A 70 4.79 -13.82 4.87
N ILE A 71 3.60 -13.24 5.09
CA ILE A 71 2.90 -13.21 6.37
C ILE A 71 2.09 -14.51 6.62
N LEU A 72 1.87 -15.33 5.59
CA LEU A 72 1.02 -16.52 5.67
C LEU A 72 1.52 -17.54 6.73
N PRO A 73 2.82 -17.88 6.81
CA PRO A 73 3.33 -18.79 7.84
C PRO A 73 3.22 -18.23 9.27
N GLU A 74 3.31 -16.91 9.43
CA GLU A 74 3.23 -16.23 10.74
C GLU A 74 1.80 -16.22 11.30
N ILE A 75 0.80 -16.00 10.42
CA ILE A 75 -0.62 -16.12 10.75
C ILE A 75 -0.95 -17.55 11.17
N GLN A 76 -0.40 -18.55 10.47
CA GLN A 76 -0.61 -19.97 10.77
C GLN A 76 -0.05 -20.35 12.15
N ALA A 77 1.11 -19.79 12.54
CA ALA A 77 1.74 -20.07 13.83
C ALA A 77 0.99 -19.46 15.03
N THR A 78 0.17 -18.42 14.81
CA THR A 78 -0.46 -17.63 15.89
C THR A 78 -1.94 -17.97 16.11
N LEU A 79 -2.61 -18.58 15.13
CA LEU A 79 -4.05 -18.85 15.20
C LEU A 79 -4.39 -20.08 16.04
N ALA A 80 -5.23 -19.87 17.06
CA ALA A 80 -5.84 -20.96 17.83
C ALA A 80 -6.88 -21.73 16.99
N PRO A 81 -6.96 -23.08 17.10
CA PRO A 81 -7.95 -23.89 16.41
C PRO A 81 -9.39 -23.40 16.65
N PRO A 82 -10.30 -23.47 15.65
CA PRO A 82 -10.10 -23.91 14.27
C PRO A 82 -9.42 -22.84 13.40
N VAL A 83 -8.38 -23.25 12.67
CA VAL A 83 -7.42 -22.34 12.01
C VAL A 83 -7.94 -21.81 10.66
N ALA A 84 -8.54 -22.67 9.83
CA ALA A 84 -8.86 -22.34 8.44
C ALA A 84 -9.81 -21.13 8.28
N GLY A 85 -10.95 -21.12 8.97
CA GLY A 85 -11.93 -20.03 8.84
C GLY A 85 -11.46 -18.69 9.41
N LYS A 86 -10.66 -18.72 10.50
CA LYS A 86 -10.09 -17.51 11.12
C LYS A 86 -8.95 -16.95 10.28
N MET A 87 -8.16 -17.82 9.66
CA MET A 87 -7.04 -17.47 8.77
C MET A 87 -7.52 -16.74 7.51
N VAL A 88 -8.57 -17.24 6.85
CA VAL A 88 -9.14 -16.59 5.66
C VAL A 88 -9.64 -15.18 5.98
N LYS A 89 -10.35 -15.00 7.10
CA LYS A 89 -10.84 -13.67 7.53
C LYS A 89 -9.70 -12.69 7.81
N GLY A 90 -8.64 -13.16 8.50
CA GLY A 90 -7.45 -12.35 8.75
C GLY A 90 -6.73 -11.96 7.46
N LEU A 91 -6.61 -12.89 6.52
CA LEU A 91 -5.99 -12.67 5.22
C LEU A 91 -6.78 -11.66 4.37
N VAL A 92 -8.11 -11.81 4.32
CA VAL A 92 -8.99 -10.86 3.61
C VAL A 92 -8.88 -9.46 4.19
N LEU A 93 -8.91 -9.32 5.53
CA LEU A 93 -8.76 -8.02 6.18
C LEU A 93 -7.41 -7.38 5.84
N CYS A 94 -6.32 -8.15 5.91
CA CYS A 94 -4.97 -7.69 5.61
C CYS A 94 -4.86 -7.20 4.16
N TYR A 95 -5.27 -8.00 3.18
CA TYR A 95 -5.22 -7.60 1.77
C TYR A 95 -6.15 -6.44 1.44
N THR A 96 -7.31 -6.35 2.09
CA THR A 96 -8.23 -5.22 1.92
C THR A 96 -7.60 -3.92 2.42
N MET A 97 -6.98 -3.94 3.60
CA MET A 97 -6.28 -2.76 4.12
C MET A 97 -5.12 -2.34 3.23
N VAL A 98 -4.29 -3.30 2.78
CA VAL A 98 -3.17 -3.04 1.86
C VAL A 98 -3.66 -2.44 0.55
N PHE A 99 -4.76 -2.96 -0.01
CA PHE A 99 -5.37 -2.40 -1.21
C PHE A 99 -5.77 -0.94 -1.01
N PHE A 100 -6.51 -0.64 0.07
CA PHE A 100 -6.95 0.74 0.33
C PHE A 100 -5.78 1.69 0.56
N THR A 101 -4.78 1.30 1.35
CA THR A 101 -3.65 2.20 1.64
C THR A 101 -2.81 2.48 0.39
N PHE A 102 -2.51 1.44 -0.38
CA PHE A 102 -1.70 1.56 -1.59
C PHE A 102 -2.42 2.37 -2.66
N TYR A 103 -3.66 2.03 -3.00
CA TYR A 103 -4.39 2.72 -4.07
C TYR A 103 -4.75 4.15 -3.70
N LEU A 104 -5.07 4.44 -2.43
CA LEU A 104 -5.35 5.81 -2.00
C LEU A 104 -4.14 6.72 -2.19
N ALA A 105 -2.94 6.27 -1.78
CA ALA A 105 -1.70 7.02 -2.00
C ALA A 105 -1.34 7.13 -3.49
N ALA A 106 -1.45 6.03 -4.24
CA ALA A 106 -1.09 6.01 -5.66
C ALA A 106 -1.99 6.91 -6.50
N ILE A 107 -3.32 6.84 -6.30
CA ILE A 107 -4.29 7.67 -7.05
C ILE A 107 -4.11 9.14 -6.69
N SER A 108 -4.00 9.48 -5.40
CA SER A 108 -3.87 10.88 -4.97
C SER A 108 -2.55 11.50 -5.42
N GLY A 109 -1.45 10.74 -5.34
CA GLY A 109 -0.14 11.16 -5.84
C GLY A 109 -0.12 11.32 -7.36
N TYR A 110 -0.60 10.33 -8.11
CA TYR A 110 -0.66 10.40 -9.58
C TYR A 110 -1.56 11.55 -10.04
N TRP A 111 -2.70 11.77 -9.39
CA TRP A 111 -3.56 12.91 -9.72
C TRP A 111 -2.90 14.26 -9.44
N ALA A 112 -2.16 14.39 -8.34
CA ALA A 112 -1.53 15.65 -7.94
C ALA A 112 -0.28 15.99 -8.77
N PHE A 113 0.52 14.97 -9.11
CA PHE A 113 1.86 15.14 -9.70
C PHE A 113 2.05 14.51 -11.08
N SER A 114 1.08 13.72 -11.56
CA SER A 114 1.08 13.13 -12.90
C SER A 114 2.39 12.40 -13.27
N ASN A 115 2.74 12.37 -14.55
CA ASN A 115 3.97 11.76 -15.08
C ASN A 115 5.18 12.73 -15.05
N THR A 116 5.09 13.81 -14.28
CA THR A 116 6.14 14.85 -14.15
C THR A 116 7.16 14.55 -13.04
N VAL A 117 7.07 13.38 -12.42
CA VAL A 117 8.03 12.80 -11.47
C VAL A 117 8.61 11.52 -12.05
#